data_AF-A0A8T4B5T0-F1
#
_entry.id   AF-A0A8T4B5T0-F1
#
_cell.length_a   1.000
_cell.length_b   1.000
_cell.length_c   1.000
_cell.angle_alpha   90.00
_cell.angle_beta   90.00
_cell.angle_gamma   90.00
#
_symmetry.space_group_name_H-M   'P 1'
#
loop_
_entity.id
_entity.type
_entity.pdbx_description
1 polymer ?
#
loop_
_entity_poly.entity_id
_entity_poly.type
_entity_poly.pdbx_seq_one_letter_code
_entity_poly.pdbx_strand_id
1 'polypeptide(L)'
;MVDAGESDMRAILQSSKLVEQLDFVQLWKPTKQAKNIRYWSVEEIEAMNDVALKTFENEQHRGRAVVHILHSMMAPRIADSASFKWEYFDFDERMIRFSASKNTKICSQYIEERFVPFLQRYKEWVSKIEGGETYLFPSAMMQKSGTTKKLKPHASVKTLGLWLKHIRNQAMVNGQPVQKLSSHCYRHTLAMRYLSAGNKYENVSMVIGDDIATIEKHYAELVPNKAQRMAFEKAFAQSMQITSEGTAQPEWLKRRRGSNSPMLMHRSDAFAGFESVRGGGRCGI
;
A
#
# COMPACT_ATOMS: atom_id res chain seq x y z
N MET A 1 -0.07 -29.37 3.72
CA MET A 1 0.83 -30.00 2.74
C MET A 1 2.23 -29.70 3.22
N VAL A 2 2.92 -30.74 3.69
CA VAL A 2 4.24 -30.65 4.33
C VAL A 2 5.33 -30.66 3.25
N ASP A 3 6.38 -29.88 3.49
CA ASP A 3 7.59 -29.68 2.69
C ASP A 3 8.16 -30.93 2.01
N ALA A 4 7.88 -31.10 0.72
CA ALA A 4 8.53 -32.12 -0.10
C ALA A 4 10.03 -31.84 -0.34
N GLY A 5 10.48 -30.58 -0.23
CA GLY A 5 11.87 -30.19 -0.52
C GLY A 5 12.87 -30.44 0.62
N GLU A 6 12.41 -30.50 1.88
CA GLU A 6 13.29 -30.64 3.04
C GLU A 6 13.71 -32.10 3.29
N SER A 7 12.82 -33.04 2.96
CA SER A 7 13.07 -34.49 3.01
C SER A 7 14.19 -34.91 2.05
N ASP A 8 14.15 -34.39 0.81
CA ASP A 8 15.06 -34.82 -0.26
C ASP A 8 16.50 -34.33 -0.05
N MET A 9 16.69 -33.09 0.41
CA MET A 9 18.03 -32.54 0.66
C MET A 9 18.73 -33.24 1.84
N ARG A 10 17.98 -33.59 2.90
CA ARG A 10 18.52 -34.34 4.04
C ARG A 10 18.96 -35.75 3.62
N ALA A 11 18.16 -36.43 2.80
CA ALA A 11 18.50 -37.76 2.30
C ALA A 11 19.76 -37.75 1.43
N ILE A 12 19.93 -36.72 0.59
CA ILE A 12 21.13 -36.54 -0.26
C ILE A 12 22.38 -36.25 0.57
N LEU A 13 22.27 -35.42 1.62
CA LEU A 13 23.41 -35.11 2.49
C LEU A 13 23.82 -36.30 3.36
N GLN A 14 22.86 -37.12 3.79
CA GLN A 14 23.11 -38.37 4.54
C GLN A 14 23.80 -39.42 3.67
N SER A 15 23.36 -39.61 2.43
CA SER A 15 23.99 -40.57 1.51
C SER A 15 25.42 -40.15 1.11
N SER A 16 25.70 -38.84 1.13
CA SER A 16 27.00 -38.27 0.79
C SER A 16 27.99 -38.18 1.96
N LYS A 17 27.60 -38.64 3.17
CA LYS A 17 28.42 -38.58 4.42
C LYS A 17 28.96 -37.19 4.76
N LEU A 18 28.21 -36.14 4.40
CA LEU A 18 28.57 -34.74 4.64
C LEU A 18 28.05 -34.29 6.02
N VAL A 19 28.70 -34.80 7.07
CA VAL A 19 28.24 -34.68 8.48
C VAL A 19 28.16 -33.23 8.96
N GLU A 20 29.15 -32.39 8.62
CA GLU A 20 29.17 -30.98 9.04
C GLU A 20 28.03 -30.16 8.38
N GLN A 21 27.71 -30.45 7.12
CA GLN A 21 26.62 -29.80 6.39
C GLN A 21 25.26 -30.29 6.89
N LEU A 22 25.18 -31.55 7.33
CA LEU A 22 24.01 -32.12 8.00
C LEU A 22 23.74 -31.44 9.33
N ASP A 23 24.77 -31.23 10.15
CA ASP A 23 24.66 -30.50 11.42
C ASP A 23 24.23 -29.05 11.19
N PHE A 24 24.77 -28.40 10.16
CA PHE A 24 24.35 -27.07 9.74
C PHE A 24 22.87 -27.03 9.33
N VAL A 25 22.41 -27.97 8.50
CA VAL A 25 21.00 -28.05 8.05
C VAL A 25 20.05 -28.42 9.21
N GLN A 26 20.50 -29.23 10.18
CA GLN A 26 19.74 -29.53 11.40
C GLN A 26 19.60 -28.32 12.33
N LEU A 27 20.62 -27.47 12.39
CA LEU A 27 20.59 -26.19 13.11
C LEU A 27 19.83 -25.08 12.36
N TRP A 28 19.74 -25.20 11.03
CA TRP A 28 19.04 -24.28 10.17
C TRP A 28 17.53 -24.43 10.33
N LYS A 29 16.92 -23.59 11.16
CA LYS A 29 15.47 -23.39 11.15
C LYS A 29 15.14 -22.36 10.07
N PRO A 30 14.22 -22.62 9.12
CA PRO A 30 13.77 -21.61 8.16
C PRO A 30 13.21 -20.42 8.94
N THR A 31 14.04 -19.39 9.10
CA THR A 31 13.70 -18.24 9.91
C THR A 31 12.93 -17.31 9.00
N LYS A 32 11.60 -17.50 9.00
CA LYS A 32 10.54 -16.74 8.29
C LYS A 32 10.04 -17.47 7.05
N GLN A 33 8.88 -18.11 7.21
CA GLN A 33 7.89 -18.07 6.14
C GLN A 33 7.71 -16.62 5.71
N ALA A 34 7.73 -16.35 4.40
CA ALA A 34 7.35 -15.06 3.86
C ALA A 34 6.02 -14.66 4.50
N LYS A 35 6.05 -13.62 5.34
CA LYS A 35 4.82 -13.16 6.00
C LYS A 35 3.95 -12.61 4.88
N ASN A 36 2.89 -13.32 4.52
CA ASN A 36 1.85 -12.79 3.64
C ASN A 36 1.39 -11.45 4.23
N ILE A 37 1.80 -10.33 3.62
CA ILE A 37 1.41 -9.02 4.09
C ILE A 37 -0.06 -8.87 3.80
N ARG A 38 -0.81 -8.65 4.87
CA ARG A 38 -2.24 -8.38 4.80
C ARG A 38 -2.47 -6.89 4.83
N TYR A 39 -3.22 -6.43 3.85
CA TYR A 39 -3.65 -5.06 3.69
C TYR A 39 -5.08 -5.02 3.15
N TRP A 40 -5.75 -3.89 3.29
CA TRP A 40 -7.09 -3.70 2.74
C TRP A 40 -7.01 -3.32 1.26
N SER A 41 -8.00 -3.73 0.47
CA SER A 41 -8.13 -3.24 -0.89
C SER A 41 -8.53 -1.75 -0.91
N VAL A 42 -8.48 -1.12 -2.09
CA VAL A 42 -8.92 0.27 -2.26
C VAL A 42 -10.41 0.38 -1.92
N GLU A 43 -11.22 -0.57 -2.38
CA GLU A 43 -12.66 -0.63 -2.13
C GLU A 43 -12.97 -0.79 -0.64
N GLU A 44 -12.20 -1.59 0.08
CA GLU A 44 -12.34 -1.75 1.54
C GLU A 44 -12.02 -0.44 2.28
N ILE A 45 -10.97 0.28 1.88
CA ILE A 45 -10.65 1.59 2.48
C ILE A 45 -11.71 2.63 2.16
N GLU A 46 -12.20 2.70 0.91
CA GLU A 46 -13.25 3.65 0.54
C GLU A 46 -14.56 3.36 1.30
N ALA A 47 -14.93 2.08 1.46
CA ALA A 47 -16.08 1.71 2.29
C ALA A 47 -15.88 2.12 3.76
N MET A 48 -14.66 2.02 4.29
CA MET A 48 -14.35 2.48 5.64
C MET A 48 -14.37 4.02 5.75
N ASN A 49 -13.92 4.74 4.71
CA ASN A 49 -14.01 6.20 4.63
C ASN A 49 -15.48 6.65 4.66
N ASP A 50 -16.35 6.01 3.88
CA ASP A 50 -17.79 6.31 3.87
C ASP A 50 -18.44 6.12 5.24
N VAL A 51 -18.08 5.03 5.94
CA VAL A 51 -18.53 4.79 7.32
C VAL A 51 -17.99 5.87 8.25
N ALA A 52 -16.74 6.29 8.10
CA ALA A 52 -16.17 7.36 8.92
C ALA A 52 -16.91 8.69 8.71
N LEU A 53 -17.17 9.08 7.46
CA LEU A 53 -17.93 10.28 7.14
C LEU A 53 -19.35 10.24 7.75
N LYS A 54 -20.05 9.10 7.66
CA LYS A 54 -21.36 8.92 8.32
C LYS A 54 -21.26 8.97 9.85
N THR A 55 -20.23 8.33 10.42
CA THR A 55 -19.99 8.28 11.87
C THR A 55 -19.71 9.67 12.45
N PHE A 56 -19.10 10.55 11.66
CA PHE A 56 -18.74 11.89 12.08
C PHE A 56 -19.94 12.80 12.38
N GLU A 57 -21.08 12.57 11.73
CA GLU A 57 -22.28 13.34 12.01
C GLU A 57 -22.82 13.08 13.43
N ASN A 58 -22.40 11.99 14.09
CA ASN A 58 -22.60 11.80 15.51
C ASN A 58 -21.44 12.41 16.32
N GLU A 59 -21.72 13.47 17.08
CA GLU A 59 -20.72 14.20 17.87
C GLU A 59 -19.90 13.31 18.81
N GLN A 60 -20.54 12.30 19.42
CA GLN A 60 -19.87 11.38 20.35
C GLN A 60 -18.84 10.49 19.65
N HIS A 61 -18.87 10.41 18.32
CA HIS A 61 -18.06 9.48 17.53
C HIS A 61 -17.15 10.20 16.51
N ARG A 62 -17.14 11.54 16.49
CA ARG A 62 -16.28 12.36 15.61
C ARG A 62 -14.81 11.96 15.68
N GLY A 63 -14.26 11.78 16.88
CA GLY A 63 -12.87 11.34 17.06
C GLY A 63 -12.58 9.98 16.40
N ARG A 64 -13.58 9.07 16.34
CA ARG A 64 -13.43 7.76 15.68
C ARG A 64 -13.32 7.87 14.18
N ALA A 65 -14.11 8.76 13.59
CA ALA A 65 -14.05 9.06 12.18
C ALA A 65 -12.70 9.69 11.80
N VAL A 66 -12.28 10.71 12.56
CA VAL A 66 -11.04 11.46 12.26
C VAL A 66 -9.80 10.60 12.41
N VAL A 67 -9.72 9.72 13.41
CA VAL A 67 -8.57 8.80 13.51
C VAL A 67 -8.51 7.84 12.33
N HIS A 68 -9.66 7.41 11.79
CA HIS A 68 -9.68 6.58 10.57
C HIS A 68 -9.17 7.38 9.37
N ILE A 69 -9.69 8.60 9.13
CA ILE A 69 -9.29 9.45 8.01
C ILE A 69 -7.79 9.80 8.07
N LEU A 70 -7.25 10.14 9.24
CA LEU A 70 -5.81 10.34 9.43
C LEU A 70 -5.00 9.08 9.02
N HIS A 71 -5.48 7.90 9.41
CA HIS A 71 -4.82 6.64 9.12
C HIS A 71 -4.99 6.18 7.67
N SER A 72 -6.09 6.52 6.98
CA SER A 72 -6.29 6.18 5.56
C SER A 72 -5.41 7.04 4.64
N MET A 73 -5.17 8.31 4.99
CA MET A 73 -4.32 9.20 4.21
C MET A 73 -2.81 9.05 4.49
N MET A 74 -2.42 8.96 5.76
CA MET A 74 -1.01 9.09 6.17
C MET A 74 -0.48 7.88 6.97
N ALA A 75 -1.36 7.08 7.57
CA ALA A 75 -1.00 5.91 8.37
C ALA A 75 0.17 6.12 9.38
N PRO A 76 0.14 7.17 10.23
CA PRO A 76 1.11 7.33 11.32
C PRO A 76 1.10 6.10 12.23
N ARG A 77 2.21 5.86 12.96
CA ARG A 77 2.18 4.82 13.99
C ARG A 77 1.15 5.24 15.03
N ILE A 78 0.40 4.28 15.57
CA ILE A 78 -0.68 4.57 16.51
C ILE A 78 -0.21 5.35 17.76
N ALA A 79 1.06 5.22 18.13
CA ALA A 79 1.68 6.00 19.19
C ALA A 79 1.82 7.49 18.80
N ASP A 80 2.25 7.78 17.57
CA ASP A 80 2.32 9.14 17.04
C ASP A 80 0.91 9.73 16.89
N SER A 81 -0.06 8.93 16.42
CA SER A 81 -1.47 9.34 16.31
C SER A 81 -2.08 9.72 17.66
N ALA A 82 -1.65 9.08 18.74
CA ALA A 82 -2.17 9.33 20.08
C ALA A 82 -1.83 10.74 20.59
N SER A 83 -0.65 11.25 20.24
CA SER A 83 -0.17 12.58 20.59
C SER A 83 -0.16 13.54 19.40
N PHE A 84 -0.99 13.28 18.39
CA PHE A 84 -1.03 14.07 17.16
C PHE A 84 -1.56 15.48 17.45
N LYS A 85 -1.01 16.49 16.77
CA LYS A 85 -1.29 17.90 17.05
C LYS A 85 -1.78 18.65 15.83
N TRP A 86 -2.48 19.75 16.08
CA TRP A 86 -2.95 20.64 15.03
C TRP A 86 -1.83 21.42 14.32
N GLU A 87 -0.71 21.66 15.00
CA GLU A 87 0.47 22.31 14.41
C GLU A 87 1.08 21.54 13.22
N TYR A 88 0.71 20.26 13.06
CA TYR A 88 1.16 19.44 11.94
C TYR A 88 0.32 19.62 10.68
N PHE A 89 -0.83 20.32 10.77
CA PHE A 89 -1.72 20.55 9.63
C PHE A 89 -1.49 21.96 9.08
N ASP A 90 -1.18 22.01 7.79
CA ASP A 90 -1.25 23.20 6.97
C ASP A 90 -2.49 23.06 6.06
N PHE A 91 -3.56 23.80 6.36
CA PHE A 91 -4.79 23.74 5.57
C PHE A 91 -4.71 24.57 4.29
N ASP A 92 -3.80 25.55 4.23
CA ASP A 92 -3.61 26.40 3.05
C ASP A 92 -2.87 25.61 1.96
N GLU A 93 -1.79 24.93 2.35
CA GLU A 93 -1.04 24.00 1.48
C GLU A 93 -1.69 22.60 1.39
N ARG A 94 -2.75 22.35 2.18
CA ARG A 94 -3.41 21.04 2.32
C ARG A 94 -2.40 19.93 2.62
N MET A 95 -1.50 20.17 3.57
CA MET A 95 -0.42 19.27 3.90
C MET A 95 -0.44 18.90 5.38
N ILE A 96 -0.02 17.67 5.69
CA ILE A 96 0.29 17.22 7.04
C ILE A 96 1.79 16.96 7.10
N ARG A 97 2.49 17.50 8.10
CA ARG A 97 3.92 17.28 8.32
C ARG A 97 4.21 17.09 9.81
N PHE A 98 4.84 15.97 10.17
CA PHE A 98 5.23 15.69 11.55
C PHE A 98 6.53 14.88 11.62
N SER A 99 7.21 14.92 12.77
CA SER A 99 8.37 14.06 13.04
C SER A 99 7.92 12.78 13.76
N ALA A 100 8.27 11.62 13.20
CA ALA A 100 7.93 10.33 13.80
C ALA A 100 8.72 10.10 15.09
N SER A 101 8.04 9.77 16.19
CA SER A 101 8.69 9.61 17.52
C SER A 101 9.75 8.51 17.57
N LYS A 102 9.61 7.47 16.75
CA LYS A 102 10.50 6.30 16.78
C LYS A 102 11.91 6.58 16.22
N ASN A 103 12.00 7.37 15.16
CA ASN A 103 13.23 7.54 14.38
C ASN A 103 13.47 8.97 13.91
N THR A 104 12.69 9.94 14.42
CA THR A 104 12.78 11.38 14.15
C THR A 104 12.69 11.77 12.67
N LYS A 105 12.26 10.85 11.80
CA LYS A 105 12.08 11.15 10.38
C LYS A 105 10.87 12.04 10.19
N ILE A 106 11.04 13.02 9.30
CA ILE A 106 9.93 13.85 8.87
C ILE A 106 9.04 13.02 7.94
N CYS A 107 7.78 12.93 8.32
CA CYS A 107 6.71 12.38 7.51
C CYS A 107 5.88 13.53 6.94
N SER A 108 5.57 13.48 5.66
CA SER A 108 4.73 14.49 5.00
C SER A 108 3.75 13.87 4.01
N GLN A 109 2.54 14.40 3.98
CA GLN A 109 1.47 13.91 3.10
C GLN A 109 0.46 15.01 2.76
N TYR A 110 -0.12 14.96 1.56
CA TYR A 110 -1.23 15.84 1.19
C TYR A 110 -2.56 15.36 1.76
N ILE A 111 -3.43 16.31 2.12
CA ILE A 111 -4.80 16.08 2.54
C ILE A 111 -5.66 15.95 1.28
N GLU A 112 -6.41 14.85 1.15
CA GLU A 112 -7.37 14.72 0.07
C GLU A 112 -8.42 15.84 0.16
N GLU A 113 -8.73 16.49 -0.96
CA GLU A 113 -9.58 17.68 -1.00
C GLU A 113 -10.94 17.47 -0.32
N ARG A 114 -11.55 16.30 -0.50
CA ARG A 114 -12.83 15.93 0.13
C ARG A 114 -12.80 15.90 1.65
N PHE A 115 -11.62 15.76 2.27
CA PHE A 115 -11.47 15.71 3.73
C PHE A 115 -11.10 17.06 4.36
N VAL A 116 -10.77 18.08 3.57
CA VAL A 116 -10.41 19.40 4.10
C VAL A 116 -11.56 20.02 4.91
N PRO A 117 -12.80 20.14 4.39
CA PRO A 117 -13.91 20.72 5.15
C PRO A 117 -14.27 19.88 6.38
N PHE A 118 -14.14 18.56 6.25
CA PHE A 118 -14.37 17.61 7.34
C PHE A 118 -13.39 17.83 8.51
N LEU A 119 -12.10 17.97 8.23
CA LEU A 119 -11.07 18.21 9.24
C LEU A 119 -11.18 19.60 9.86
N GLN A 120 -11.56 20.62 9.08
CA GLN A 120 -11.83 21.97 9.59
C GLN A 120 -13.02 21.99 10.56
N ARG A 121 -14.15 21.37 10.18
CA ARG A 121 -15.31 21.19 11.09
C ARG A 121 -14.91 20.47 12.39
N TYR A 122 -14.04 19.46 12.28
CA TYR A 122 -13.56 18.77 13.47
C TYR A 122 -12.68 19.65 14.34
N LYS A 123 -11.78 20.45 13.74
CA LYS A 123 -10.92 21.41 14.44
C LYS A 123 -11.77 22.40 15.23
N GLU A 124 -12.72 23.06 14.58
CA GLU A 124 -13.64 24.02 15.21
C GLU A 124 -14.42 23.41 16.39
N TRP A 125 -14.84 22.16 16.26
CA TRP A 125 -15.55 21.46 17.33
C TRP A 125 -14.63 21.09 18.49
N VAL A 126 -13.47 20.46 18.19
CA VAL A 126 -12.57 19.95 19.24
C VAL A 126 -11.88 21.09 19.98
N SER A 127 -11.62 22.22 19.33
CA SER A 127 -11.11 23.46 19.92
C SER A 127 -11.90 23.91 21.15
N LYS A 128 -13.22 23.64 21.19
CA LYS A 128 -14.10 23.96 22.32
C LYS A 128 -13.90 23.03 23.53
N ILE A 129 -13.13 21.96 23.38
CA ILE A 129 -12.83 20.96 24.41
C ILE A 129 -11.44 21.25 24.98
N GLU A 130 -11.27 21.10 26.30
CA GLU A 130 -9.99 21.30 26.96
C GLU A 130 -8.85 20.51 26.28
N GLY A 131 -7.78 21.21 25.88
CA GLY A 131 -6.62 20.66 25.17
C GLY A 131 -6.81 20.46 23.66
N GLY A 132 -8.02 20.68 23.13
CA GLY A 132 -8.36 20.47 21.73
C GLY A 132 -7.80 21.50 20.77
N GLU A 133 -7.35 22.66 21.25
CA GLU A 133 -6.59 23.63 20.44
C GLU A 133 -5.20 23.11 20.06
N THR A 134 -4.63 22.21 20.87
CA THR A 134 -3.29 21.66 20.64
C THR A 134 -3.34 20.28 20.03
N TYR A 135 -4.09 19.37 20.65
CA TYR A 135 -4.12 17.96 20.28
C TYR A 135 -5.30 17.63 19.39
N LEU A 136 -5.07 16.76 18.41
CA LEU A 136 -6.13 16.22 17.55
C LEU A 136 -7.11 15.34 18.34
N PHE A 137 -6.62 14.69 19.39
CA PHE A 137 -7.41 13.84 20.29
C PHE A 137 -7.06 14.18 21.75
N PRO A 138 -7.59 15.28 22.31
CA PRO A 138 -7.33 15.65 23.70
C PRO A 138 -7.91 14.64 24.68
N SER A 139 -7.31 14.54 25.87
CA SER A 139 -7.75 13.62 26.91
C SER A 139 -9.17 13.87 27.41
N ALA A 140 -9.64 15.11 27.38
CA ALA A 140 -10.98 15.50 27.81
C ALA A 140 -12.11 14.88 26.95
N MET A 141 -11.81 14.44 25.72
CA MET A 141 -12.75 13.66 24.89
C MET A 141 -12.91 12.20 25.35
N MET A 142 -12.02 11.71 26.20
CA MET A 142 -12.00 10.31 26.61
C MET A 142 -12.86 10.11 27.85
N GLN A 143 -13.53 8.95 27.93
CA GLN A 143 -14.12 8.53 29.20
C GLN A 143 -13.03 8.39 30.26
N LYS A 144 -13.26 8.95 31.45
CA LYS A 144 -12.34 8.85 32.59
C LYS A 144 -12.16 7.37 32.96
N SER A 145 -11.02 6.79 32.59
CA SER A 145 -10.64 5.46 33.07
C SER A 145 -9.85 5.63 34.36
N GLY A 146 -10.39 5.16 35.48
CA GLY A 146 -9.86 5.34 36.84
C GLY A 146 -8.54 4.62 37.16
N THR A 147 -7.69 4.33 36.17
CA THR A 147 -6.51 3.47 36.35
C THR A 147 -5.19 4.04 35.82
N THR A 148 -5.18 5.24 35.23
CA THR A 148 -3.94 5.83 34.71
C THR A 148 -3.15 6.54 35.81
N LYS A 149 -2.02 5.96 36.26
CA LYS A 149 -1.08 6.56 37.24
C LYS A 149 -0.49 7.92 36.79
N LYS A 150 -0.52 8.23 35.49
CA LYS A 150 -0.06 9.50 34.92
C LYS A 150 -1.17 10.10 34.06
N LEU A 151 -1.53 11.35 34.34
CA LEU A 151 -2.43 12.14 33.50
C LEU A 151 -1.71 12.44 32.18
N LYS A 152 -2.31 12.03 31.05
CA LYS A 152 -1.82 12.40 29.71
C LYS A 152 -2.77 13.44 29.12
N PRO A 153 -2.27 14.47 28.41
CA PRO A 153 -3.11 15.51 27.83
C PRO A 153 -3.85 15.07 26.56
N HIS A 154 -3.60 13.85 26.08
CA HIS A 154 -4.10 13.32 24.82
C HIS A 154 -4.58 11.87 24.97
N ALA A 155 -5.25 11.37 23.93
CA ALA A 155 -5.80 10.03 23.89
C ALA A 155 -4.74 8.94 24.10
N SER A 156 -5.18 7.77 24.57
CA SER A 156 -4.31 6.59 24.70
C SER A 156 -4.27 5.79 23.39
N VAL A 157 -3.14 5.11 23.15
CA VAL A 157 -2.99 4.14 22.05
C VAL A 157 -4.11 3.09 22.05
N LYS A 158 -4.50 2.62 23.25
CA LYS A 158 -5.58 1.64 23.40
C LYS A 158 -6.91 2.21 22.90
N THR A 159 -7.22 3.45 23.25
CA THR A 159 -8.47 4.11 22.84
C THR A 159 -8.53 4.29 21.33
N LEU A 160 -7.47 4.82 20.72
CA LEU A 160 -7.41 4.96 19.25
C LEU A 160 -7.52 3.61 18.54
N GLY A 161 -6.93 2.56 19.10
CA GLY A 161 -7.04 1.20 18.55
C GLY A 161 -8.47 0.67 18.56
N LEU A 162 -9.26 1.00 19.59
CA LEU A 162 -10.69 0.66 19.66
C LEU A 162 -11.51 1.48 18.66
N TRP A 163 -11.18 2.77 18.51
CA TRP A 163 -11.85 3.65 17.55
C TRP A 163 -11.65 3.22 16.10
N LEU A 164 -10.43 2.84 15.71
CA LEU A 164 -10.15 2.28 14.39
C LEU A 164 -10.92 0.98 14.13
N LYS A 165 -11.02 0.11 15.15
CA LYS A 165 -11.82 -1.12 15.05
C LYS A 165 -13.32 -0.82 14.90
N HIS A 166 -13.81 0.23 15.53
CA HIS A 166 -15.22 0.63 15.46
C HIS A 166 -15.64 0.98 14.02
N ILE A 167 -14.84 1.79 13.31
CA ILE A 167 -15.10 2.12 11.91
C ILE A 167 -15.02 0.87 11.03
N ARG A 168 -13.91 0.12 11.14
CA ARG A 168 -13.68 -1.12 10.37
C ARG A 168 -14.84 -2.11 10.52
N ASN A 169 -15.32 -2.34 11.74
CA ASN A 169 -16.35 -3.35 12.00
C ASN A 169 -17.72 -3.00 11.41
N GLN A 170 -17.95 -1.76 11.00
CA GLN A 170 -19.20 -1.30 10.40
C GLN A 170 -19.12 -1.24 8.87
N ALA A 171 -17.92 -1.30 8.29
CA ALA A 171 -17.73 -1.21 6.85
C ALA A 171 -18.05 -2.54 6.15
N MET A 172 -18.70 -2.43 4.99
CA MET A 172 -19.05 -3.56 4.13
C MET A 172 -18.71 -3.23 2.69
N VAL A 173 -18.24 -4.24 1.95
CA VAL A 173 -18.02 -4.19 0.51
C VAL A 173 -18.83 -5.32 -0.11
N ASN A 174 -19.71 -5.00 -1.06
CA ASN A 174 -20.59 -5.98 -1.73
C ASN A 174 -21.37 -6.87 -0.73
N GLY A 175 -21.86 -6.28 0.36
CA GLY A 175 -22.60 -6.99 1.41
C GLY A 175 -21.77 -7.86 2.36
N GLN A 176 -20.44 -7.89 2.19
CA GLN A 176 -19.53 -8.63 3.07
C GLN A 176 -18.75 -7.68 3.98
N PRO A 177 -18.48 -8.05 5.25
CA PRO A 177 -17.69 -7.22 6.14
C PRO A 177 -16.25 -7.11 5.65
N VAL A 178 -15.66 -5.91 5.76
CA VAL A 178 -14.23 -5.72 5.46
C VAL A 178 -13.33 -6.59 6.34
N GLN A 179 -12.12 -6.88 5.86
CA GLN A 179 -11.17 -7.71 6.58
C GLN A 179 -10.86 -7.16 7.99
N LYS A 180 -10.82 -8.06 8.98
CA LYS A 180 -10.49 -7.72 10.39
C LYS A 180 -8.99 -7.56 10.63
N LEU A 181 -8.35 -6.62 9.93
CA LEU A 181 -6.91 -6.36 10.07
C LEU A 181 -6.59 -5.41 11.23
N SER A 182 -5.33 -5.43 11.67
CA SER A 182 -4.83 -4.59 12.77
C SER A 182 -4.57 -3.14 12.32
N SER A 183 -4.35 -2.23 13.27
CA SER A 183 -3.97 -0.84 12.93
C SER A 183 -2.66 -0.72 12.15
N HIS A 184 -1.75 -1.69 12.30
CA HIS A 184 -0.50 -1.71 11.52
C HIS A 184 -0.77 -1.89 10.02
N CYS A 185 -1.87 -2.54 9.64
CA CYS A 185 -2.22 -2.80 8.24
C CYS A 185 -2.62 -1.53 7.47
N TYR A 186 -2.91 -0.40 8.13
CA TYR A 186 -3.06 0.89 7.42
C TYR A 186 -1.77 1.28 6.70
N ARG A 187 -0.61 1.04 7.35
CA ARG A 187 0.70 1.32 6.75
C ARG A 187 0.95 0.44 5.55
N HIS A 188 0.62 -0.86 5.67
CA HIS A 188 0.73 -1.78 4.55
C HIS A 188 -0.19 -1.37 3.39
N THR A 189 -1.42 -1.01 3.70
CA THR A 189 -2.42 -0.58 2.70
C THR A 189 -1.95 0.65 1.96
N LEU A 190 -1.46 1.66 2.68
CA LEU A 190 -0.98 2.90 2.07
C LEU A 190 0.29 2.66 1.24
N ALA A 191 1.25 1.89 1.75
CA ALA A 191 2.45 1.51 0.99
C ALA A 191 2.08 0.80 -0.30
N MET A 192 1.22 -0.22 -0.23
CA MET A 192 0.78 -0.96 -1.40
C MET A 192 -0.02 -0.11 -2.39
N ARG A 193 -0.81 0.87 -1.92
CA ARG A 193 -1.54 1.82 -2.79
C ARG A 193 -0.57 2.67 -3.62
N TYR A 194 0.51 3.17 -3.02
CA TYR A 194 1.53 3.94 -3.74
C TYR A 194 2.28 3.06 -4.75
N LEU A 195 2.72 1.88 -4.33
CA LEU A 195 3.51 0.98 -5.16
C LEU A 195 2.71 0.39 -6.33
N SER A 196 1.44 0.04 -6.12
CA SER A 196 0.57 -0.46 -7.18
C SER A 196 0.27 0.61 -8.24
N ALA A 197 0.25 1.89 -7.84
CA ALA A 197 0.15 3.03 -8.75
C ALA A 197 1.48 3.37 -9.46
N GLY A 198 2.56 2.63 -9.20
CA GLY A 198 3.87 2.82 -9.84
C GLY A 198 4.73 3.93 -9.23
N ASN A 199 4.40 4.39 -8.02
CA ASN A 199 5.24 5.35 -7.29
C ASN A 199 6.52 4.68 -6.77
N LYS A 200 7.53 5.50 -6.46
CA LYS A 200 8.81 5.01 -5.96
C LYS A 200 8.79 4.80 -4.45
N TYR A 201 9.76 4.05 -3.94
CA TYR A 201 9.88 3.77 -2.51
C TYR A 201 10.16 5.04 -1.69
N GLU A 202 10.77 6.06 -2.27
CA GLU A 202 11.01 7.36 -1.65
C GLU A 202 9.68 8.07 -1.31
N ASN A 203 8.68 7.98 -2.20
CA ASN A 203 7.35 8.52 -1.94
C ASN A 203 6.71 7.82 -0.73
N VAL A 204 6.85 6.49 -0.66
CA VAL A 204 6.34 5.70 0.48
C VAL A 204 7.08 6.05 1.77
N SER A 205 8.41 6.16 1.71
CA SER A 205 9.26 6.56 2.84
C SER A 205 8.86 7.93 3.40
N MET A 206 8.58 8.89 2.52
CA MET A 206 8.17 10.25 2.90
C MET A 206 6.84 10.28 3.65
N VAL A 207 5.88 9.42 3.28
CA VAL A 207 4.56 9.40 3.93
C VAL A 207 4.59 8.60 5.24
N ILE A 208 5.24 7.43 5.21
CA ILE A 208 5.14 6.43 6.28
C ILE A 208 6.28 6.57 7.32
N GLY A 209 7.41 7.16 6.93
CA GLY A 209 8.58 7.37 7.78
C GLY A 209 9.42 6.11 8.03
N ASP A 210 9.34 5.10 7.16
CA ASP A 210 10.18 3.90 7.21
C ASP A 210 11.39 4.04 6.27
N ASP A 211 12.50 3.36 6.57
CA ASP A 211 13.66 3.32 5.66
C ASP A 211 13.32 2.61 4.36
N ILE A 212 13.91 3.05 3.24
CA ILE A 212 13.72 2.43 1.92
C ILE A 212 14.06 0.93 1.99
N ALA A 213 15.17 0.55 2.61
CA ALA A 213 15.54 -0.86 2.80
C ALA A 213 14.49 -1.66 3.59
N THR A 214 13.81 -1.02 4.55
CA THR A 214 12.70 -1.65 5.30
C THR A 214 11.47 -1.80 4.41
N ILE A 215 11.17 -0.79 3.60
CA ILE A 215 10.07 -0.81 2.64
C ILE A 215 10.32 -1.87 1.56
N GLU A 216 11.52 -1.96 0.99
CA GLU A 216 11.89 -2.99 0.02
C GLU A 216 11.75 -4.38 0.63
N LYS A 217 12.34 -4.62 1.81
CA LYS A 217 12.26 -5.92 2.48
C LYS A 217 10.83 -6.37 2.76
N HIS A 218 9.92 -5.44 3.05
CA HIS A 218 8.55 -5.77 3.37
C HIS A 218 7.66 -5.79 2.12
N TYR A 219 7.77 -4.82 1.22
CA TYR A 219 6.81 -4.60 0.13
C TYR A 219 7.34 -4.97 -1.27
N ALA A 220 8.64 -5.18 -1.47
CA ALA A 220 9.20 -5.55 -2.79
C ALA A 220 8.81 -6.96 -3.24
N GLU A 221 8.36 -7.83 -2.33
CA GLU A 221 8.05 -9.22 -2.63
C GLU A 221 6.66 -9.45 -3.25
N LEU A 222 5.77 -8.45 -3.27
CA LEU A 222 4.32 -8.76 -3.31
C LEU A 222 3.58 -8.56 -4.62
N VAL A 223 4.11 -7.85 -5.63
CA VAL A 223 3.41 -7.76 -6.91
C VAL A 223 4.41 -7.60 -8.05
N PRO A 224 4.40 -8.49 -9.06
CA PRO A 224 5.07 -8.22 -10.33
C PRO A 224 4.61 -6.89 -10.90
N ASN A 225 5.47 -5.87 -10.77
CA ASN A 225 5.16 -4.54 -11.26
C ASN A 225 5.37 -4.46 -12.78
N LYS A 226 4.96 -3.36 -13.42
CA LYS A 226 5.13 -3.19 -14.88
C LYS A 226 6.58 -3.35 -15.32
N ALA A 227 7.55 -2.95 -14.49
CA ALA A 227 8.97 -3.10 -14.80
C ALA A 227 9.42 -4.56 -14.76
N GLN A 228 8.97 -5.34 -13.79
CA GLN A 228 9.21 -6.78 -13.70
C GLN A 228 8.49 -7.54 -14.81
N ARG A 229 7.27 -7.11 -15.18
CA ARG A 229 6.56 -7.65 -16.36
C ARG A 229 7.33 -7.38 -17.65
N MET A 230 7.84 -6.16 -17.85
CA MET A 230 8.69 -5.83 -19.01
C MET A 230 10.03 -6.56 -18.97
N ALA A 231 10.64 -6.73 -17.80
CA ALA A 231 11.88 -7.48 -17.63
C ALA A 231 11.67 -8.97 -17.93
N PHE A 232 10.54 -9.54 -17.49
CA PHE A 232 10.10 -10.88 -17.85
C PHE A 232 9.89 -10.99 -19.37
N GLU A 233 9.12 -10.08 -19.98
CA GLU A 233 8.88 -10.10 -21.43
C GLU A 233 10.18 -9.96 -22.24
N LYS A 234 11.15 -9.16 -21.79
CA LYS A 234 12.48 -9.05 -22.39
C LYS A 234 13.31 -10.32 -22.21
N ALA A 235 13.36 -10.86 -20.99
CA ALA A 235 14.14 -12.05 -20.67
C ALA A 235 13.62 -13.30 -21.42
N PHE A 236 12.31 -13.38 -21.65
CA PHE A 236 11.63 -14.47 -22.33
C PHE A 236 11.25 -14.14 -23.79
N ALA A 237 11.77 -13.04 -24.35
CA ALA A 237 11.50 -12.64 -25.74
C ALA A 237 11.98 -13.69 -26.76
N GLN A 238 13.04 -14.43 -26.42
CA GLN A 238 13.66 -15.45 -27.28
C GLN A 238 13.14 -16.87 -27.02
N SER A 239 12.46 -17.15 -25.89
CA SER A 239 11.88 -18.48 -25.62
C SER A 239 10.70 -18.82 -26.52
N MET A 240 10.16 -17.82 -27.22
CA MET A 240 9.20 -17.97 -28.29
C MET A 240 9.85 -18.25 -29.64
N GLN A 241 11.18 -18.37 -29.76
CA GLN A 241 11.85 -18.69 -31.02
C GLN A 241 12.20 -20.18 -31.11
N ILE A 242 11.91 -20.80 -32.26
CA ILE A 242 12.26 -22.19 -32.60
C ILE A 242 13.11 -22.19 -33.87
N THR A 243 13.97 -23.20 -33.99
CA THR A 243 14.79 -23.43 -35.18
C THR A 243 13.88 -23.73 -36.38
N SER A 244 14.36 -23.37 -37.58
CA SER A 244 13.62 -23.58 -38.84
C SER A 244 13.95 -24.90 -39.52
N GLU A 245 14.63 -25.79 -38.79
CA GLU A 245 14.94 -27.16 -39.20
C GLU A 245 13.64 -27.89 -39.59
N GLY A 246 13.61 -28.45 -40.81
CA GLY A 246 12.45 -29.17 -41.33
C GLY A 246 11.34 -28.30 -41.95
N THR A 247 11.60 -27.01 -42.23
CA THR A 247 10.67 -26.11 -42.93
C THR A 247 11.29 -25.53 -44.20
N ALA A 248 10.48 -24.91 -45.07
CA ALA A 248 10.94 -24.25 -46.30
C ALA A 248 11.68 -22.91 -46.04
N GLN A 249 11.84 -22.48 -44.78
CA GLN A 249 12.58 -21.26 -44.42
C GLN A 249 14.09 -21.54 -44.28
N PRO A 250 14.97 -20.57 -44.62
CA PRO A 250 16.41 -20.72 -44.45
C PRO A 250 16.80 -21.02 -43.00
N GLU A 251 17.76 -21.93 -42.78
CA GLU A 251 18.16 -22.41 -41.44
C GLU A 251 18.57 -21.30 -40.46
N TRP A 252 19.14 -20.20 -40.97
CA TRP A 252 19.59 -19.07 -40.15
C TRP A 252 18.44 -18.17 -39.66
N LEU A 253 17.23 -18.32 -40.19
CA LEU A 253 16.09 -17.47 -39.87
C LEU A 253 15.16 -18.19 -38.88
N LYS A 254 15.13 -17.76 -37.61
CA LYS A 254 14.33 -18.39 -36.53
C LYS A 254 12.83 -18.07 -36.63
N ARG A 255 11.96 -19.04 -36.31
CA ARG A 255 10.49 -18.89 -36.32
C ARG A 255 9.94 -18.55 -34.94
N ARG A 256 8.83 -17.80 -34.85
CA ARG A 256 8.04 -17.72 -33.60
C ARG A 256 7.23 -19.00 -33.37
N ARG A 257 7.33 -19.60 -32.18
CA ARG A 257 6.48 -20.70 -31.68
C ARG A 257 5.04 -20.19 -31.70
N GLY A 258 4.19 -20.89 -32.46
CA GLY A 258 2.87 -20.40 -32.86
C GLY A 258 2.00 -19.99 -31.66
N SER A 259 1.62 -18.72 -31.61
CA SER A 259 0.49 -18.25 -30.81
C SER A 259 -0.75 -18.25 -31.70
N ASN A 260 -1.53 -19.32 -31.68
CA ASN A 260 -2.96 -19.19 -31.94
C ASN A 260 -3.58 -18.56 -30.70
N SER A 261 -3.61 -17.23 -30.67
CA SER A 261 -4.51 -16.45 -29.82
C SER A 261 -4.85 -15.19 -30.59
N PRO A 262 -6.09 -15.03 -31.08
CA PRO A 262 -6.51 -13.79 -31.69
C PRO A 262 -6.79 -12.80 -30.55
N MET A 263 -5.81 -11.98 -30.21
CA MET A 263 -6.11 -10.75 -29.47
C MET A 263 -5.30 -9.59 -30.03
N LEU A 264 -6.04 -8.83 -30.85
CA LEU A 264 -5.99 -7.38 -31.01
C LEU A 264 -4.66 -6.81 -31.51
N MET A 265 -4.64 -6.59 -32.82
CA MET A 265 -3.85 -5.54 -33.45
C MET A 265 -4.01 -4.23 -32.67
N HIS A 266 -2.93 -3.77 -32.06
CA HIS A 266 -2.70 -2.35 -31.89
C HIS A 266 -2.49 -1.76 -33.29
N ARG A 267 -3.52 -1.09 -33.83
CA ARG A 267 -3.27 0.02 -34.76
C ARG A 267 -2.87 1.21 -33.90
N SER A 268 -1.59 1.56 -33.96
CA SER A 268 -1.11 2.87 -33.57
C SER A 268 -1.31 3.81 -34.75
N ASP A 269 -2.46 4.47 -34.83
CA ASP A 269 -2.59 5.71 -35.61
C ASP A 269 -2.47 6.87 -34.62
N ALA A 270 -1.22 7.23 -34.32
CA ALA A 270 -0.92 8.56 -33.85
C ALA A 270 -1.05 9.52 -35.06
N PHE A 271 -1.62 10.70 -34.83
CA PHE A 271 -1.80 11.82 -35.76
C PHE A 271 -3.06 11.80 -36.63
N ALA A 272 -4.21 12.02 -35.98
CA ALA A 272 -5.25 12.85 -36.57
C ALA A 272 -4.83 14.33 -36.43
N GLY A 273 -4.69 15.02 -37.56
CA GLY A 273 -4.62 16.49 -37.59
C GLY A 273 -3.48 17.03 -38.44
N PHE A 274 -3.68 17.10 -39.76
CA PHE A 274 -3.43 18.31 -40.53
C PHE A 274 -4.25 18.27 -41.83
N GLU A 275 -5.01 19.33 -42.06
CA GLU A 275 -6.01 19.49 -43.10
C GLU A 275 -5.41 19.40 -44.51
N SER A 276 -6.03 18.60 -45.38
CA SER A 276 -5.82 18.67 -46.83
C SER A 276 -6.72 19.75 -47.41
N VAL A 277 -6.11 20.88 -47.75
CA VAL A 277 -6.70 21.87 -48.66
C VAL A 277 -6.60 21.32 -50.09
N ARG A 278 -7.72 21.48 -50.79
CA ARG A 278 -8.06 21.03 -52.16
C ARG A 278 -7.01 21.30 -53.25
N GLY A 279 -7.06 20.44 -54.27
CA GLY A 279 -6.53 20.66 -55.64
C GLY A 279 -5.37 19.71 -55.92
N GLY A 280 -5.43 18.73 -56.82
CA GLY A 280 -6.00 18.74 -58.16
C GLY A 280 -4.83 18.75 -59.16
N GLY A 281 -4.59 17.66 -59.90
CA GLY A 281 -3.66 17.70 -61.05
C GLY A 281 -2.88 16.42 -61.36
N ARG A 282 -3.12 15.91 -62.57
CA ARG A 282 -2.49 14.82 -63.35
C ARG A 282 -0.96 14.86 -63.50
N CYS A 283 -0.36 13.68 -63.70
CA CYS A 283 0.23 13.14 -64.97
C CYS A 283 0.91 11.78 -64.63
N GLY A 284 0.63 10.64 -65.28
CA GLY A 284 0.98 10.26 -66.66
C GLY A 284 2.43 9.72 -66.67
N ILE A 285 2.79 8.49 -67.06
CA ILE A 285 2.24 7.45 -67.96
C ILE A 285 2.35 6.09 -67.27
#